data_AF-A0A8S4FH29-F1
#
_entry.id   AF-A0A8S4FH29-F1
#
_cell.length_a   1.000
_cell.length_b   1.000
_cell.length_c   1.000
_cell.angle_alpha   90.00
_cell.angle_beta   90.00
_cell.angle_gamma   90.00
#
_symmetry.space_group_name_H-M   'P 1'
#
loop_
_entity.id
_entity.type
_entity.pdbx_description
1 polymer ?
#
loop_
_entity_poly.entity_id
_entity_poly.type
_entity_poly.pdbx_seq_one_letter_code
_entity_poly.pdbx_strand_id
1 'polypeptide(L)'
;MVNTAGGLVDCRRSPDPLPQLGPAGTGTETFPVRATRSYSGGGGAAWSRPHALLADVQKVLRHARKLPDKTPHLYKELNRLRRAAISLGFSELLTCVGAALERECASLPPGASQECSIQLAHAANALRDPRTALDIKHTLTPPGTGFSGAGSTH
;
A
#
# COMPACT_ATOMS: atom_id res chain seq x y z
N MET A 1 -43.68 -6.84 -27.02
CA MET A 1 -43.01 -8.12 -27.30
C MET A 1 -41.62 -8.05 -26.69
N VAL A 2 -41.40 -8.90 -25.70
CA VAL A 2 -40.11 -9.13 -25.04
C VAL A 2 -39.15 -9.79 -26.04
N ASN A 3 -37.86 -9.41 -26.01
CA ASN A 3 -36.83 -10.43 -26.00
C ASN A 3 -35.53 -9.98 -25.33
N THR A 4 -34.99 -10.97 -24.62
CA THR A 4 -33.87 -11.06 -23.70
C THR A 4 -32.53 -11.24 -24.43
N ALA A 5 -31.43 -10.79 -23.79
CA ALA A 5 -30.12 -11.46 -23.62
C ALA A 5 -29.02 -10.38 -23.55
N GLY A 6 -28.25 -10.24 -22.47
CA GLY A 6 -27.54 -11.31 -21.77
C GLY A 6 -26.13 -11.47 -22.36
N GLY A 7 -25.35 -10.38 -22.44
CA GLY A 7 -23.97 -10.39 -22.93
C GLY A 7 -23.01 -10.94 -21.87
N LEU A 8 -22.88 -12.27 -21.84
CA LEU A 8 -21.86 -13.00 -21.09
C LEU A 8 -20.49 -12.70 -21.70
N VAL A 9 -19.59 -12.10 -20.92
CA VAL A 9 -18.19 -11.88 -21.30
C VAL A 9 -17.52 -13.26 -21.40
N ASP A 10 -17.24 -13.67 -22.64
CA ASP A 10 -16.61 -14.95 -22.96
C ASP A 10 -15.11 -14.90 -22.59
N CYS A 11 -14.74 -15.62 -21.53
CA CYS A 11 -13.36 -15.81 -21.09
C CYS A 11 -12.63 -16.88 -21.91
N ARG A 12 -12.79 -16.95 -23.24
CA ARG A 12 -11.91 -17.73 -24.12
C ARG A 12 -10.54 -17.05 -24.24
N ARG A 13 -9.79 -17.11 -23.15
CA ARG A 13 -8.34 -16.95 -23.17
C ARG A 13 -7.77 -18.20 -23.83
N SER A 14 -7.08 -17.99 -24.96
CA SER A 14 -6.32 -19.00 -25.69
C SER A 14 -5.51 -19.89 -24.72
N PRO A 15 -5.42 -21.22 -24.94
CA PRO A 15 -4.51 -22.05 -24.17
C PRO A 15 -3.08 -21.66 -24.53
N ASP A 16 -2.36 -21.02 -23.59
CA ASP A 16 -0.92 -20.85 -23.67
C ASP A 16 -0.25 -22.23 -23.88
N PRO A 17 0.69 -22.37 -24.83
CA PRO A 17 1.43 -23.62 -24.99
C PRO A 17 2.22 -23.90 -23.71
N LEU A 18 2.07 -25.12 -23.20
CA LEU A 18 2.77 -25.62 -22.00
C LEU A 18 4.27 -25.31 -22.07
N PRO A 19 4.91 -24.95 -20.94
CA PRO A 19 6.35 -24.76 -20.91
C PRO A 19 7.04 -26.08 -21.27
N GLN A 20 7.67 -26.09 -22.44
CA GLN A 20 8.49 -27.18 -22.96
C GLN A 20 9.63 -27.44 -21.98
N LEU A 21 9.58 -28.57 -21.27
CA LEU A 21 10.65 -29.02 -20.38
C LEU A 21 11.87 -29.34 -21.25
N GLY A 22 12.94 -28.54 -21.10
CA GLY A 22 14.23 -28.81 -21.72
C GLY A 22 14.88 -30.09 -21.16
N PRO A 23 15.84 -30.69 -21.89
CA PRO A 23 16.47 -31.95 -21.50
C PRO A 23 17.19 -31.81 -20.16
N ALA A 24 17.11 -32.87 -19.36
CA ALA A 24 17.60 -32.97 -17.99
C ALA A 24 19.06 -32.49 -17.84
N GLY A 25 19.22 -31.28 -17.31
CA GLY A 25 20.51 -30.77 -16.86
C GLY A 25 20.90 -31.45 -15.55
N THR A 26 22.17 -31.84 -15.45
CA THR A 26 22.84 -32.35 -14.26
C THR A 26 23.04 -31.24 -13.22
N GLY A 27 21.95 -30.72 -12.67
CA GLY A 27 21.93 -29.78 -11.56
C GLY A 27 21.25 -30.44 -10.37
N THR A 28 21.81 -30.29 -9.18
CA THR A 28 21.22 -30.69 -7.90
C THR A 28 19.96 -29.86 -7.61
N GLU A 29 18.86 -30.18 -8.30
CA GLU A 29 17.54 -29.61 -8.08
C GLU A 29 17.01 -30.14 -6.73
N THR A 30 17.35 -29.43 -5.65
CA THR A 30 16.88 -29.75 -4.29
C THR A 30 15.40 -29.43 -4.19
N PHE A 31 14.57 -30.46 -4.19
CA PHE A 31 13.13 -30.35 -3.99
C PHE A 31 12.78 -29.82 -2.59
N PRO A 32 11.66 -29.08 -2.45
CA PRO A 32 10.68 -28.76 -3.49
C PRO A 32 10.94 -27.42 -4.22
N VAL A 33 10.78 -27.44 -5.54
CA VAL A 33 10.80 -26.25 -6.41
C VAL A 33 9.66 -25.30 -6.02
N ARG A 34 9.99 -24.09 -5.57
CA ARG A 34 9.01 -23.10 -5.11
C ARG A 34 8.28 -22.47 -6.30
N ALA A 35 7.00 -22.77 -6.47
CA ALA A 35 6.12 -22.08 -7.41
C ALA A 35 5.64 -20.74 -6.84
N THR A 36 5.68 -19.67 -7.64
CA THR A 36 5.05 -18.38 -7.32
C THR A 36 3.53 -18.54 -7.34
N ARG A 37 2.88 -18.23 -6.20
CA ARG A 37 1.42 -18.26 -6.06
C ARG A 37 0.93 -16.94 -5.50
N SER A 38 -0.29 -16.55 -5.81
CA SER A 38 -0.88 -15.31 -5.33
C SER A 38 -1.00 -15.23 -3.80
N TYR A 39 -1.10 -16.37 -3.11
CA TYR A 39 -1.05 -16.43 -1.64
C TYR A 39 0.38 -16.33 -1.07
N SER A 40 1.40 -16.63 -1.88
CA SER A 40 2.82 -16.51 -1.53
C SER A 40 3.35 -15.09 -1.82
N GLY A 41 2.67 -14.36 -2.71
CA GLY A 41 3.00 -13.00 -3.09
C GLY A 41 2.32 -11.98 -2.19
N GLY A 42 3.01 -11.48 -1.18
CA GLY A 42 2.52 -10.49 -0.21
C GLY A 42 2.26 -9.07 -0.76
N GLY A 43 1.96 -8.93 -2.06
CA GLY A 43 1.91 -7.64 -2.75
C GLY A 43 0.59 -7.26 -3.43
N GLY A 44 -0.37 -8.19 -3.55
CA GLY A 44 -1.65 -7.91 -4.21
C GLY A 44 -2.63 -7.17 -3.30
N ALA A 45 -3.37 -6.21 -3.86
CA ALA A 45 -4.55 -5.60 -3.23
C ALA A 45 -5.81 -6.18 -3.86
N ALA A 46 -6.55 -7.00 -3.10
CA ALA A 46 -7.80 -7.59 -3.56
C ALA A 46 -8.99 -6.79 -3.01
N TRP A 47 -9.22 -5.59 -3.56
CA TRP A 47 -10.30 -4.69 -3.13
C TRP A 47 -11.64 -4.95 -3.82
N SER A 48 -11.93 -6.21 -4.16
CA SER A 48 -13.22 -6.60 -4.75
C SER A 48 -14.38 -6.52 -3.76
N ARG A 49 -14.08 -6.51 -2.45
CA ARG A 49 -15.07 -6.33 -1.38
C ARG A 49 -14.75 -5.09 -0.54
N PRO A 50 -15.76 -4.32 -0.10
CA PRO A 50 -15.55 -3.12 0.72
C PRO A 50 -14.72 -3.39 1.99
N HIS A 51 -14.95 -4.54 2.64
CA HIS A 51 -14.23 -4.89 3.87
C HIS A 51 -12.71 -5.03 3.66
N ALA A 52 -12.26 -5.52 2.50
CA ALA A 52 -10.84 -5.68 2.22
C ALA A 52 -10.13 -4.31 2.07
N LEU A 53 -10.78 -3.37 1.37
CA LEU A 53 -10.31 -2.00 1.27
C LEU A 53 -10.24 -1.33 2.65
N LEU A 54 -11.32 -1.45 3.43
CA LEU A 54 -11.37 -0.89 4.79
C LEU A 54 -10.27 -1.48 5.67
N ALA A 55 -9.99 -2.79 5.58
CA ALA A 55 -8.93 -3.42 6.36
C ALA A 55 -7.54 -2.83 6.06
N ASP A 56 -7.24 -2.56 4.80
CA ASP A 56 -5.98 -1.95 4.35
C ASP A 56 -5.88 -0.47 4.81
N VAL A 57 -6.93 0.33 4.63
CA VAL A 57 -6.97 1.72 5.12
C VAL A 57 -6.81 1.77 6.64
N GLN A 58 -7.53 0.90 7.36
CA GLN A 58 -7.44 0.80 8.81
C GLN A 58 -6.04 0.35 9.26
N LYS A 59 -5.34 -0.46 8.46
CA LYS A 59 -3.96 -0.86 8.77
C LYS A 59 -3.01 0.33 8.75
N VAL A 60 -3.14 1.23 7.78
CA VAL A 60 -2.41 2.50 7.72
C VAL A 60 -2.73 3.35 8.95
N LEU A 61 -4.00 3.57 9.25
CA LEU A 61 -4.42 4.41 10.38
C LEU A 61 -4.02 3.84 11.75
N ARG A 62 -4.03 2.51 11.91
CA ARG A 62 -3.51 1.84 13.12
C ARG A 62 -2.02 2.11 13.35
N HIS A 63 -1.23 2.21 12.28
CA HIS A 63 0.20 2.53 12.39
C HIS A 63 0.41 4.04 12.63
N ALA A 64 -0.42 4.89 12.03
CA ALA A 64 -0.42 6.34 12.26
C ALA A 64 -0.60 6.69 13.76
N ARG A 65 -1.50 5.99 14.45
CA ARG A 65 -1.75 6.18 15.90
C ARG A 65 -0.64 5.68 16.82
N LYS A 66 0.31 4.89 16.29
CA LYS A 66 1.42 4.29 17.03
C LYS A 66 2.76 4.95 16.68
N LEU A 67 2.73 6.18 16.18
CA LEU A 67 3.94 6.97 15.99
C LEU A 67 4.47 7.47 17.35
N PRO A 68 5.79 7.54 17.53
CA PRO A 68 6.87 7.29 16.56
C PRO A 68 7.29 5.81 16.40
N ASP A 69 6.82 4.88 17.25
CA ASP A 69 7.28 3.48 17.26
C ASP A 69 7.10 2.72 15.94
N LYS A 70 6.06 3.09 15.18
CA LYS A 70 5.66 2.41 13.94
C LYS A 70 5.85 3.23 12.68
N THR A 71 6.67 4.28 12.69
CA THR A 71 7.03 5.08 11.50
C THR A 71 7.37 4.23 10.26
N PRO A 72 8.31 3.25 10.31
CA PRO A 72 8.63 2.45 9.12
C PRO A 72 7.46 1.59 8.63
N HIS A 73 6.58 1.15 9.54
CA HIS A 73 5.41 0.34 9.18
C HIS A 73 4.33 1.20 8.52
N LEU A 74 4.12 2.43 9.01
CA LEU A 74 3.22 3.39 8.39
C LEU A 74 3.60 3.62 6.93
N TYR A 75 4.85 4.02 6.65
CA TYR A 75 5.29 4.29 5.28
C TYR A 75 5.26 3.04 4.39
N LYS A 76 5.60 1.87 4.93
CA LYS A 76 5.50 0.61 4.17
C LYS A 76 4.07 0.33 3.72
N GLU A 77 3.10 0.39 4.64
CA GLU A 77 1.69 0.13 4.32
C GLU A 77 1.08 1.25 3.47
N LEU A 78 1.48 2.51 3.70
CA LEU A 78 1.05 3.66 2.91
C LEU A 78 1.52 3.54 1.45
N ASN A 79 2.79 3.18 1.22
CA ASN A 79 3.32 2.96 -0.12
C ASN A 79 2.67 1.74 -0.81
N ARG A 80 2.38 0.67 -0.05
CA ARG A 80 1.63 -0.49 -0.57
C ARG A 80 0.23 -0.08 -1.03
N LEU A 81 -0.50 0.64 -0.19
CA LEU A 81 -1.83 1.16 -0.50
C LEU A 81 -1.79 2.11 -1.70
N ARG A 82 -0.78 3.00 -1.76
CA ARG A 82 -0.59 3.93 -2.87
C ARG A 82 -0.39 3.22 -4.20
N ARG A 83 0.53 2.26 -4.26
CA ARG A 83 0.80 1.47 -5.49
C ARG A 83 -0.42 0.69 -5.95
N ALA A 84 -1.19 0.13 -5.02
CA ALA A 84 -2.44 -0.53 -5.32
C ALA A 84 -3.49 0.43 -5.90
N ALA A 85 -3.68 1.59 -5.28
CA ALA A 85 -4.61 2.62 -5.74
C ALA A 85 -4.26 3.11 -7.15
N ILE A 86 -2.98 3.40 -7.42
CA ILE A 86 -2.50 3.81 -8.76
C ILE A 86 -2.79 2.71 -9.79
N SER A 87 -2.46 1.46 -9.47
CA SER A 87 -2.65 0.33 -10.38
C SER A 87 -4.12 0.08 -10.74
N LEU A 88 -5.05 0.48 -9.87
CA LEU A 88 -6.49 0.38 -10.06
C LEU A 88 -7.13 1.66 -10.60
N GLY A 89 -6.37 2.76 -10.75
CA GLY A 89 -6.90 4.07 -11.12
C GLY A 89 -7.77 4.72 -10.03
N PHE A 90 -7.64 4.31 -8.77
CA PHE A 90 -8.48 4.76 -7.67
C PHE A 90 -7.86 5.94 -6.90
N SER A 91 -7.69 7.09 -7.56
CA SER A 91 -7.05 8.28 -6.99
C SER A 91 -7.81 8.88 -5.81
N GLU A 92 -9.14 8.88 -5.84
CA GLU A 92 -10.00 9.43 -4.78
C GLU A 92 -9.75 8.79 -3.41
N LEU A 93 -9.34 7.51 -3.38
CA LEU A 93 -8.93 6.83 -2.16
C LEU A 93 -7.74 7.54 -1.50
N LEU A 94 -6.76 7.98 -2.28
CA LEU A 94 -5.56 8.66 -1.77
C LEU A 94 -5.93 10.02 -1.16
N THR A 95 -6.83 10.76 -1.80
CA THR A 95 -7.41 12.00 -1.26
C THR A 95 -8.09 11.74 0.09
N CYS A 96 -8.91 10.69 0.17
CA CYS A 96 -9.63 10.33 1.40
C CYS A 96 -8.67 9.90 2.53
N VAL A 97 -7.64 9.12 2.20
CA VAL A 97 -6.61 8.68 3.17
C VAL A 97 -5.78 9.87 3.65
N GLY A 98 -5.41 10.80 2.76
CA GLY A 98 -4.73 12.05 3.12
C GLY A 98 -5.53 12.86 4.14
N ALA A 99 -6.82 13.10 3.86
CA ALA A 99 -7.72 13.80 4.79
C ALA A 99 -7.90 13.05 6.13
N ALA A 100 -7.88 11.71 6.11
CA ALA A 100 -7.93 10.93 7.35
C ALA A 100 -6.66 11.12 8.19
N LEU A 101 -5.47 11.15 7.58
CA LEU A 101 -4.21 11.40 8.29
C LEU A 101 -4.15 12.82 8.87
N GLU A 102 -4.72 13.82 8.20
CA GLU A 102 -4.84 15.18 8.75
C GLU A 102 -5.70 15.21 10.02
N ARG A 103 -6.82 14.49 10.01
CA ARG A 103 -7.66 14.35 11.21
C ARG A 103 -6.93 13.65 12.34
N GLU A 104 -6.15 12.61 12.04
CA GLU A 104 -5.33 11.95 13.06
C GLU A 104 -4.30 12.93 13.66
N CYS A 105 -3.67 13.77 12.82
CA CYS A 105 -2.76 14.82 13.28
C CYS A 105 -3.46 15.86 14.17
N ALA A 106 -4.68 16.27 13.84
CA ALA A 106 -5.48 17.19 14.65
C ALA A 106 -6.01 16.56 15.95
N SER A 107 -6.18 15.24 15.97
CA SER A 107 -6.67 14.48 17.14
C SER A 107 -5.57 14.09 18.13
N LEU A 108 -4.32 14.51 17.88
CA LEU A 108 -3.22 14.19 18.78
C LEU A 108 -3.46 14.81 20.17
N PRO A 109 -3.14 14.07 21.26
CA PRO A 109 -3.31 14.60 22.60
C PRO A 109 -2.41 15.81 22.84
N PRO A 110 -2.84 16.78 23.66
CA PRO A 110 -2.01 17.91 24.06
C PRO A 110 -0.82 17.38 24.88
N GLY A 111 0.38 17.36 24.28
CA GLY A 111 1.59 16.72 24.82
C GLY A 111 2.16 15.59 23.96
N ALA A 112 1.55 15.28 22.82
CA ALA A 112 2.13 14.37 21.83
C ALA A 112 3.48 14.88 21.29
N SER A 113 4.39 13.97 20.97
CA SER A 113 5.69 14.31 20.36
C SER A 113 5.49 15.08 19.05
N GLN A 114 6.24 16.17 18.88
CA GLN A 114 6.30 16.95 17.63
C GLN A 114 6.70 16.08 16.44
N GLU A 115 7.44 15.00 16.67
CA GLU A 115 7.80 14.05 15.62
C GLU A 115 6.56 13.41 14.99
N CYS A 116 5.55 13.08 15.80
CA CYS A 116 4.32 12.45 15.31
C CYS A 116 3.56 13.37 14.34
N SER A 117 3.39 14.64 14.70
CA SER A 117 2.69 15.61 13.86
C SER A 117 3.44 15.89 12.56
N ILE A 118 4.78 16.00 12.60
CA ILE A 118 5.61 16.15 11.39
C ILE A 118 5.42 14.97 10.44
N GLN A 119 5.45 13.73 10.96
CA GLN A 119 5.32 12.53 10.15
C GLN A 119 3.93 12.41 9.52
N LEU A 120 2.86 12.68 10.28
CA LEU A 120 1.48 12.64 9.79
C LEU A 120 1.20 13.74 8.76
N ALA A 121 1.63 14.97 9.04
CA ALA A 121 1.47 16.10 8.13
C ALA A 121 2.22 15.88 6.82
N HIS A 122 3.45 15.36 6.89
CA HIS A 122 4.22 15.01 5.70
C HIS A 122 3.51 13.94 4.86
N ALA A 123 3.07 12.85 5.48
CA ALA A 123 2.35 11.79 4.78
C ALA A 123 1.05 12.28 4.14
N ALA A 124 0.28 13.13 4.84
CA ALA A 124 -0.94 13.73 4.31
C ALA A 124 -0.66 14.64 3.10
N ASN A 125 0.32 15.55 3.21
CA ASN A 125 0.69 16.45 2.13
C ASN A 125 1.19 15.69 0.89
N ALA A 126 1.96 14.62 1.08
CA ALA A 126 2.45 13.80 -0.02
C ALA A 126 1.33 13.03 -0.75
N LEU A 127 0.22 12.71 -0.08
CA LEU A 127 -0.97 12.14 -0.73
C LEU A 127 -1.84 13.19 -1.43
N ARG A 128 -1.76 14.46 -1.03
CA ARG A 128 -2.52 15.57 -1.64
C ARG A 128 -1.90 16.09 -2.91
N ASP A 129 -0.59 16.04 -3.03
CA ASP A 129 0.10 16.43 -4.26
C ASP A 129 -0.05 15.32 -5.31
N PRO A 130 -0.81 15.53 -6.41
CA PRO A 130 -1.03 14.50 -7.43
C PRO A 130 0.28 14.08 -8.12
N ARG A 131 1.29 14.97 -8.19
CA ARG A 131 2.60 14.63 -8.79
C ARG A 131 3.32 13.56 -7.98
N THR A 132 3.19 13.63 -6.66
CA THR A 132 3.81 12.71 -5.71
C THR A 132 2.93 11.47 -5.47
N ALA A 133 1.62 11.67 -5.33
CA ALA A 133 0.67 10.63 -4.99
C ALA A 133 0.44 9.63 -6.13
N LEU A 134 0.43 10.10 -7.39
CA LEU A 134 0.11 9.29 -8.57
C LEU A 134 1.35 8.78 -9.32
N ASP A 135 2.55 9.25 -8.99
CA ASP A 135 3.78 8.69 -9.56
C ASP A 135 4.05 7.30 -8.95
N ILE A 136 4.04 6.27 -9.79
CA ILE A 136 4.29 4.88 -9.38
C ILE A 136 5.75 4.62 -8.99
N LYS A 137 6.69 5.43 -9.53
CA LYS A 137 8.13 5.30 -9.25
C LYS A 137 8.50 5.96 -7.92
N HIS A 138 7.76 6.97 -7.52
CA HIS A 138 7.98 7.66 -6.26
C HIS A 138 7.84 6.70 -5.07
N THR A 139 8.61 6.88 -4.00
CA THR A 139 8.40 6.13 -2.75
C THR A 139 8.43 7.12 -1.61
N LEU A 140 7.35 7.15 -0.83
CA LEU A 140 7.26 8.03 0.33
C LEU A 140 8.22 7.53 1.39
N THR A 141 9.16 8.37 1.77
CA THR A 141 10.10 8.13 2.86
C THR A 141 9.75 9.03 4.04
N PRO A 142 10.03 8.60 5.28
CA PRO A 142 9.90 9.47 6.44
C PRO A 142 10.84 10.66 6.30
N PRO A 143 10.38 11.92 6.51
CA PRO A 143 11.27 13.05 6.63
C PRO A 143 12.23 12.79 7.78
N GLY A 144 13.50 13.16 7.58
CA GLY A 144 14.49 13.13 8.66
C GLY A 144 14.05 14.08 9.76
N THR A 145 13.56 13.53 10.87
CA THR A 145 13.22 14.29 12.06
C THR A 145 14.52 14.52 12.81
N GLY A 146 15.11 15.71 12.68
CA GLY A 146 16.37 16.10 13.35
C GLY A 146 16.30 16.17 14.89
N PHE A 147 15.34 15.48 15.51
CA PHE A 147 15.11 15.45 16.96
C PHE A 147 15.84 14.30 17.67
N SER A 148 16.86 13.70 17.05
CA SER A 148 17.81 12.87 17.79
C SER A 148 18.72 13.76 18.64
N GLY A 149 18.27 14.10 19.85
CA GLY A 149 19.14 14.44 20.97
C GLY A 149 19.77 15.83 20.98
N ALA A 150 18.97 16.89 21.03
CA ALA A 150 19.37 18.07 21.80
C ALA A 150 18.91 17.84 23.25
N GLY A 151 19.68 17.07 24.01
CA GLY A 151 19.52 17.01 25.46
C GLY A 151 19.68 18.42 26.00
N SER A 152 18.64 18.91 26.68
CA SER A 152 18.68 20.16 27.43
C SER A 152 19.84 20.12 28.43
N THR A 153 20.93 20.83 28.11
CA THR A 153 21.83 21.38 29.13
C THR A 153 21.36 22.79 29.44
N HIS A 154 20.56 22.96 30.49
CA HIS A 154 20.72 24.03 31.48
C HIS A 154 19.89 23.73 32.73
#